data_AF-A0A420XUR4-F1
#
_entry.id   AF-A0A420XUR4-F1
#
_cell.length_a   1.000
_cell.length_b   1.000
_cell.length_c   1.000
_cell.angle_alpha   90.00
_cell.angle_beta   90.00
_cell.angle_gamma   90.00
#
_symmetry.space_group_name_H-M   'P 1'
#
loop_
_entity.id
_entity.type
_entity.pdbx_description
1 polymer ?
#
loop_
_entity_poly.entity_id
_entity_poly.type
_entity_poly.pdbx_seq_one_letter_code
_entity_poly.pdbx_strand_id
1 'polypeptide(L)'
;MRLRRQATMFKDTAVESLTLSIELFNRPSALARDHAVVMMLAHSFEMLLKASIYQHRGSVRDKGDQLSHSLARCLEISLADLGTITSEEKALLTAIKQDRDAATHDTIMMSDDLLWLHMRAGITVFRRLLQDEFDVDLANVLPNRVIPVSAAPPADLHELVEQELETVRSLLAKGKRRTAEAAARLRPLLSLDGSATGRSDRPTDAEVQRAERALRGNAPWQAILPGLATLQIGTAAPGGDAQEVVLKIGKDKGAIPVRRAASGEEAEALAHRGVSPFEEYSVKLSSFGEKLGLSRHEGYALIETLALKGDDRAYFVKRTANGGVIYQGLSARALELGRKALQDPSMDLQTIVQQYQQARSRKKGSRKR
;
A
#
# COMPACT_ATOMS: atom_id res chain seq x y z
N MET A 1 -5.37 28.18 -10.07
CA MET A 1 -5.72 28.22 -8.63
C MET A 1 -4.63 28.94 -7.85
N ARG A 2 -4.94 29.81 -6.86
CA ARG A 2 -3.89 30.48 -6.08
C ARG A 2 -3.35 29.53 -5.00
N LEU A 3 -2.09 29.11 -5.16
CA LEU A 3 -1.45 28.21 -4.21
C LEU A 3 -1.14 28.90 -2.88
N ARG A 4 -1.30 28.16 -1.78
CA ARG A 4 -0.84 28.59 -0.46
C ARG A 4 0.69 28.64 -0.46
N ARG A 5 1.27 29.58 0.28
CA ARG A 5 2.73 29.78 0.33
C ARG A 5 3.47 28.49 0.71
N GLN A 6 3.01 27.80 1.75
CA GLN A 6 3.62 26.56 2.21
C GLN A 6 3.43 25.39 1.22
N ALA A 7 2.29 25.31 0.53
CA ALA A 7 2.11 24.35 -0.57
C ALA A 7 3.09 24.61 -1.72
N THR A 8 3.36 25.89 -2.02
CA THR A 8 4.35 26.27 -3.04
C THR A 8 5.74 25.79 -2.65
N MET A 9 6.15 26.01 -1.39
CA MET A 9 7.46 25.53 -0.90
C MET A 9 7.61 24.01 -1.02
N PHE A 10 6.59 23.24 -0.61
CA PHE A 10 6.63 21.78 -0.76
C PHE A 10 6.71 21.34 -2.22
N LYS A 11 5.94 21.99 -3.11
CA LYS A 11 5.96 21.68 -4.55
C LYS A 11 7.33 21.99 -5.17
N ASP A 12 7.93 23.13 -4.83
CA ASP A 12 9.26 23.51 -5.34
C ASP A 12 10.34 22.51 -4.87
N THR A 13 10.34 22.13 -3.58
CA THR A 13 11.24 21.08 -3.06
C THR A 13 10.99 19.72 -3.71
N ALA A 14 9.74 19.39 -4.07
CA ALA A 14 9.42 18.17 -4.80
C ALA A 14 10.09 18.15 -6.18
N VAL A 15 10.02 19.27 -6.91
CA VAL A 15 10.67 19.41 -8.23
C VAL A 15 12.18 19.35 -8.11
N GLU A 16 12.79 20.03 -7.13
CA GLU A 16 14.23 19.97 -6.86
C GLU A 16 14.68 18.52 -6.60
N SER A 17 13.91 17.79 -5.78
CA SER A 17 14.21 16.40 -5.43
C SER A 17 14.11 15.46 -6.64
N LEU A 18 13.08 15.64 -7.47
CA LEU A 18 12.93 14.88 -8.71
C LEU A 18 14.08 15.19 -9.67
N THR A 19 14.46 16.47 -9.81
CA THR A 19 15.59 16.89 -10.65
C THR A 19 16.85 16.12 -10.27
N LEU A 20 17.18 16.11 -8.98
CA LEU A 20 18.38 15.42 -8.50
C LEU A 20 18.29 13.91 -8.70
N SER A 21 17.11 13.30 -8.50
CA SER A 21 16.89 11.88 -8.78
C SER A 21 17.19 11.54 -10.25
N ILE A 22 16.76 12.39 -11.18
CA ILE A 22 17.01 12.20 -12.62
C ILE A 22 18.49 12.42 -12.98
N GLU A 23 19.13 13.45 -12.43
CA GLU A 23 20.57 13.67 -12.62
C GLU A 23 21.40 12.49 -12.11
N LEU A 24 21.05 11.96 -10.93
CA LEU A 24 21.70 10.79 -10.35
C LEU A 24 21.48 9.54 -11.19
N PHE A 25 20.30 9.38 -11.79
CA PHE A 25 20.03 8.27 -12.70
C PHE A 25 20.91 8.35 -13.95
N ASN A 26 20.95 9.52 -14.58
CA ASN A 26 21.62 9.75 -15.87
C ASN A 26 23.15 9.93 -15.76
N ARG A 27 23.72 10.02 -14.54
CA ARG A 27 25.16 10.23 -14.39
C ARG A 27 25.96 9.00 -14.85
N PRO A 28 27.19 9.18 -15.36
CA PRO A 28 28.05 8.05 -15.78
C PRO A 28 28.51 7.14 -14.63
N SER A 29 28.54 7.64 -13.39
CA SER A 29 29.04 6.89 -12.24
C SER A 29 27.96 5.99 -11.63
N ALA A 30 28.28 4.70 -11.45
CA ALA A 30 27.44 3.73 -10.77
C ALA A 30 27.48 3.84 -9.23
N LEU A 31 28.38 4.65 -8.65
CA LEU A 31 28.66 4.67 -7.20
C LEU A 31 27.43 5.04 -6.35
N ALA A 32 26.77 4.08 -5.72
CA ALA A 32 25.54 4.28 -4.94
C ALA A 32 24.39 4.89 -5.75
N ARG A 33 24.31 4.58 -7.06
CA ARG A 33 23.30 5.14 -7.96
C ARG A 33 21.88 4.70 -7.57
N ASP A 34 21.67 3.41 -7.41
CA ASP A 34 20.39 2.84 -6.98
C ASP A 34 19.89 3.45 -5.67
N HIS A 35 20.76 3.52 -4.65
CA HIS A 35 20.43 4.10 -3.34
C HIS A 35 20.01 5.56 -3.46
N ALA A 36 20.83 6.39 -4.11
CA ALA A 36 20.58 7.83 -4.18
C ALA A 36 19.35 8.17 -5.04
N VAL A 37 19.13 7.43 -6.13
CA VAL A 37 17.98 7.62 -7.02
C VAL A 37 16.67 7.34 -6.28
N VAL A 38 16.53 6.18 -5.61
CA VAL A 38 15.27 5.83 -4.92
C VAL A 38 15.01 6.73 -3.72
N MET A 39 16.06 7.18 -3.01
CA MET A 39 15.91 8.12 -1.90
C MET A 39 15.36 9.46 -2.37
N MET A 40 15.94 10.03 -3.43
CA MET A 40 15.48 11.31 -3.98
C MET A 40 14.11 11.20 -4.65
N LEU A 41 13.83 10.08 -5.33
CA LEU A 41 12.52 9.82 -5.93
C LEU A 41 11.43 9.74 -4.86
N ALA A 42 11.64 8.96 -3.79
CA ALA A 42 10.69 8.87 -2.69
C ALA A 42 10.48 10.22 -1.99
N HIS A 43 11.55 10.99 -1.78
CA HIS A 43 11.45 12.33 -1.19
C HIS A 43 10.63 13.29 -2.07
N SER A 44 10.82 13.24 -3.40
CA SER A 44 10.06 14.06 -4.35
C SER A 44 8.55 13.84 -4.22
N PHE A 45 8.11 12.59 -4.10
CA PHE A 45 6.69 12.26 -3.90
C PHE A 45 6.17 12.66 -2.52
N GLU A 46 6.98 12.50 -1.47
CA GLU A 46 6.57 12.93 -0.13
C GLU A 46 6.29 14.44 -0.11
N MET A 47 7.14 15.22 -0.76
CA MET A 47 6.97 16.68 -0.85
C MET A 47 5.79 17.06 -1.77
N LEU A 48 5.62 16.40 -2.92
CA LEU A 48 4.52 16.70 -3.84
C LEU A 48 3.15 16.41 -3.20
N LEU A 49 3.02 15.26 -2.54
CA LEU A 49 1.79 14.90 -1.85
C LEU A 49 1.54 15.80 -0.63
N LYS A 50 2.57 16.21 0.11
CA LYS A 50 2.42 17.24 1.15
C LYS A 50 1.91 18.56 0.58
N ALA A 51 2.39 18.97 -0.59
CA ALA A 51 1.91 20.18 -1.24
C ALA A 51 0.40 20.08 -1.55
N SER A 52 -0.05 18.97 -2.15
CA SER A 52 -1.46 18.74 -2.47
C SER A 52 -2.30 18.67 -1.18
N ILE A 53 -1.90 17.86 -0.20
CA ILE A 53 -2.59 17.73 1.09
C ILE A 53 -2.70 19.08 1.81
N TYR A 54 -1.62 19.85 1.85
CA TYR A 54 -1.65 21.18 2.46
C TYR A 54 -2.58 22.13 1.71
N GLN A 55 -2.61 22.05 0.38
CA GLN A 55 -3.46 22.89 -0.44
C GLN A 55 -4.96 22.61 -0.17
N HIS A 56 -5.33 21.33 -0.05
CA HIS A 56 -6.70 20.89 0.23
C HIS A 56 -7.11 21.08 1.71
N ARG A 57 -6.25 20.71 2.66
CA ARG A 57 -6.59 20.63 4.10
C ARG A 57 -6.07 21.78 4.94
N GLY A 58 -5.01 22.46 4.49
CA GLY A 58 -4.31 23.49 5.25
C GLY A 58 -3.36 22.97 6.34
N SER A 59 -3.20 21.66 6.50
CA SER A 59 -2.22 21.07 7.41
C SER A 59 -1.65 19.78 6.82
N VAL A 60 -0.39 19.50 7.13
CA VAL A 60 0.31 18.23 6.89
C VAL A 60 0.80 17.61 8.19
N ARG A 61 0.09 17.88 9.29
CA ARG A 61 0.36 17.41 10.63
C ARG A 61 -0.95 16.99 11.27
N ASP A 62 -0.94 15.82 11.90
CA ASP A 62 -2.03 15.38 12.76
C ASP A 62 -1.94 16.12 14.12
N LYS A 63 -3.07 16.27 14.80
CA LYS A 63 -3.13 17.06 16.04
C LYS A 63 -2.30 16.37 17.12
N GLY A 64 -1.25 17.06 17.58
CA GLY A 64 -0.33 16.57 18.62
C GLY A 64 0.98 16.01 18.09
N ASP A 65 1.12 15.87 16.77
CA ASP A 65 2.35 15.36 16.16
C ASP A 65 3.42 16.46 16.03
N GLN A 66 4.66 16.11 16.38
CA GLN A 66 5.81 16.98 16.23
C GLN A 66 6.35 17.03 14.80
N LEU A 67 6.07 15.99 14.00
CA LEU A 67 6.55 15.83 12.63
C LEU A 67 5.42 16.01 11.61
N SER A 68 5.77 16.46 10.41
CA SER A 68 4.84 16.39 9.28
C SER A 68 4.62 14.95 8.84
N HIS A 69 3.49 14.67 8.19
CA HIS A 69 3.15 13.35 7.65
C HIS A 69 4.31 12.68 6.92
N SER A 70 4.50 11.38 7.11
CA SER A 70 5.43 10.57 6.32
C SER A 70 4.87 10.31 4.92
N LEU A 71 5.70 9.83 3.98
CA LEU A 71 5.22 9.38 2.66
C LEU A 71 4.05 8.37 2.78
N ALA A 72 4.12 7.38 3.68
CA ALA A 72 3.02 6.44 3.87
C ALA A 72 1.71 7.13 4.24
N ARG A 73 1.77 8.05 5.20
CA ARG A 73 0.59 8.83 5.61
C ARG A 73 0.06 9.70 4.47
N CYS A 74 0.94 10.26 3.65
CA CYS A 74 0.56 11.02 2.48
C CYS A 74 -0.15 10.15 1.43
N LEU A 75 0.31 8.92 1.19
CA LEU A 75 -0.33 7.97 0.27
C LEU A 75 -1.73 7.56 0.74
N GLU A 76 -1.90 7.30 2.03
CA GLU A 76 -3.22 6.99 2.62
C GLU A 76 -4.21 8.13 2.39
N ILE A 77 -3.81 9.36 2.75
CA ILE A 77 -4.66 10.54 2.61
C ILE A 77 -4.99 10.81 1.15
N SER A 78 -3.99 10.72 0.27
CA SER A 78 -4.13 11.02 -1.16
C SER A 78 -5.08 10.04 -1.85
N LEU A 79 -5.04 8.75 -1.48
CA LEU A 79 -5.98 7.76 -2.01
C LEU A 79 -7.36 7.85 -1.37
N ALA A 80 -7.43 7.80 -0.03
CA ALA A 80 -8.69 7.56 0.68
C ALA A 80 -9.55 8.81 0.79
N ASP A 81 -8.92 9.97 0.98
CA ASP A 81 -9.64 11.18 1.34
C ASP A 81 -9.66 12.22 0.23
N LEU A 82 -8.58 12.34 -0.55
CA LEU A 82 -8.49 13.31 -1.65
C LEU A 82 -8.78 12.70 -3.03
N GLY A 83 -8.57 11.38 -3.20
CA GLY A 83 -8.73 10.70 -4.49
C GLY A 83 -7.75 11.17 -5.57
N THR A 84 -6.60 11.73 -5.19
CA THR A 84 -5.62 12.33 -6.12
C THR A 84 -4.69 11.29 -6.76
N ILE A 85 -4.61 10.10 -6.16
CA ILE A 85 -3.88 8.94 -6.70
C ILE A 85 -4.80 7.73 -6.84
N THR A 86 -4.45 6.85 -7.77
CA THR A 86 -5.09 5.55 -7.99
C THR A 86 -4.50 4.46 -7.10
N SER A 87 -5.11 3.27 -7.11
CA SER A 87 -4.59 2.13 -6.33
C SER A 87 -3.27 1.61 -6.90
N GLU A 88 -3.14 1.64 -8.23
CA GLU A 88 -1.97 1.26 -8.99
C GLU A 88 -0.80 2.21 -8.70
N GLU A 89 -1.05 3.51 -8.69
CA GLU A 89 -0.04 4.51 -8.31
C GLU A 89 0.37 4.36 -6.85
N LYS A 90 -0.60 4.09 -5.94
CA LYS A 90 -0.27 3.81 -4.55
C LYS A 90 0.66 2.59 -4.43
N ALA A 91 0.44 1.52 -5.20
CA ALA A 91 1.32 0.35 -5.19
C ALA A 91 2.75 0.75 -5.58
N LEU A 92 2.93 1.40 -6.74
CA LEU A 92 4.24 1.89 -7.19
C LEU A 92 4.94 2.76 -6.13
N LEU A 93 4.23 3.77 -5.59
CA LEU A 93 4.80 4.69 -4.61
C LEU A 93 5.11 4.02 -3.27
N THR A 94 4.36 2.97 -2.92
CA THR A 94 4.65 2.13 -1.76
C THR A 94 5.90 1.30 -1.97
N ALA A 95 6.13 0.75 -3.18
CA ALA A 95 7.38 0.06 -3.52
C ALA A 95 8.57 1.01 -3.39
N ILE A 96 8.51 2.19 -4.03
CA ILE A 96 9.56 3.23 -3.96
C ILE A 96 9.84 3.64 -2.50
N LYS A 97 8.80 3.77 -1.66
CA LYS A 97 8.95 4.04 -0.22
C LYS A 97 9.76 2.93 0.46
N GLN A 98 9.41 1.66 0.20
CA GLN A 98 10.10 0.52 0.81
C GLN A 98 11.55 0.41 0.33
N ASP A 99 11.81 0.71 -0.94
CA ASP A 99 13.15 0.74 -1.53
C ASP A 99 14.01 1.84 -0.89
N ARG A 100 13.46 3.04 -0.68
CA ARG A 100 14.14 4.09 0.10
C ARG A 100 14.45 3.61 1.52
N ASP A 101 13.49 2.98 2.20
CA ASP A 101 13.71 2.52 3.58
C ASP A 101 14.83 1.47 3.64
N ALA A 102 14.90 0.58 2.64
CA ALA A 102 15.99 -0.37 2.47
C ALA A 102 17.33 0.33 2.17
N ALA A 103 17.35 1.30 1.25
CA ALA A 103 18.55 2.08 0.93
C ALA A 103 19.09 2.88 2.12
N THR A 104 18.23 3.29 3.06
CA THR A 104 18.60 4.11 4.21
C THR A 104 19.03 3.29 5.42
N HIS A 105 18.38 2.14 5.65
CA HIS A 105 18.52 1.38 6.89
C HIS A 105 19.08 -0.03 6.72
N ASP A 106 19.31 -0.46 5.47
CA ASP A 106 19.84 -1.77 5.11
C ASP A 106 20.65 -1.63 3.80
N THR A 107 20.63 -2.65 2.94
CA THR A 107 21.24 -2.61 1.61
C THR A 107 20.20 -2.89 0.54
N ILE A 108 20.31 -2.19 -0.58
CA ILE A 108 19.52 -2.44 -1.78
C ILE A 108 20.46 -2.67 -2.98
N MET A 109 20.06 -3.51 -3.92
CA MET A 109 20.73 -3.66 -5.21
C MET A 109 19.68 -3.72 -6.30
N MET A 110 19.68 -2.76 -7.22
CA MET A 110 18.78 -2.75 -8.37
C MET A 110 19.57 -2.91 -9.66
N SER A 111 18.98 -3.62 -10.63
CA SER A 111 19.45 -3.53 -12.02
C SER A 111 19.04 -2.22 -12.67
N ASP A 112 19.69 -1.91 -13.78
CA ASP A 112 19.40 -0.72 -14.57
C ASP A 112 17.96 -0.72 -15.06
N ASP A 113 17.44 -1.87 -15.48
CA ASP A 113 16.07 -2.03 -15.99
C ASP A 113 15.03 -1.82 -14.88
N LEU A 114 15.28 -2.37 -13.69
CA LEU A 114 14.38 -2.18 -12.55
C LEU A 114 14.40 -0.73 -12.06
N LEU A 115 15.59 -0.14 -11.95
CA LEU A 115 15.75 1.26 -11.57
C LEU A 115 15.08 2.19 -12.60
N TRP A 116 15.22 1.87 -13.89
CA TRP A 116 14.56 2.58 -14.98
C TRP A 116 13.04 2.48 -14.85
N LEU A 117 12.50 1.30 -14.55
CA LEU A 117 11.06 1.10 -14.36
C LEU A 117 10.51 2.00 -13.25
N HIS A 118 11.17 2.02 -12.09
CA HIS A 118 10.79 2.92 -10.98
C HIS A 118 10.86 4.39 -11.41
N MET A 119 11.92 4.80 -12.11
CA MET A 119 12.09 6.19 -12.54
C MET A 119 11.06 6.62 -13.58
N ARG A 120 10.80 5.82 -14.61
CA ARG A 120 9.82 6.17 -15.66
C ARG A 120 8.40 6.17 -15.15
N ALA A 121 8.01 5.14 -14.40
CA ALA A 121 6.70 5.08 -13.80
C ALA A 121 6.53 6.24 -12.79
N GLY A 122 7.56 6.52 -12.00
CA GLY A 122 7.60 7.67 -11.10
C GLY A 122 7.41 9.01 -11.83
N ILE A 123 8.20 9.30 -12.87
CA ILE A 123 8.06 10.56 -13.64
C ILE A 123 6.66 10.69 -14.24
N THR A 124 6.08 9.60 -14.73
CA THR A 124 4.73 9.59 -15.31
C THR A 124 3.70 9.99 -14.26
N VAL A 125 3.74 9.39 -13.07
CA VAL A 125 2.86 9.74 -11.94
C VAL A 125 3.11 11.17 -11.45
N PHE A 126 4.38 11.59 -11.35
CA PHE A 126 4.74 12.92 -10.90
C PHE A 126 4.23 14.00 -11.85
N ARG A 127 4.43 13.83 -13.17
CA ARG A 127 3.93 14.75 -14.20
C ARG A 127 2.41 14.89 -14.10
N ARG A 128 1.69 13.76 -14.01
CA ARG A 128 0.23 13.76 -13.87
C ARG A 128 -0.20 14.52 -12.62
N LEU A 129 0.35 14.17 -11.45
CA LEU A 129 0.02 14.85 -10.19
C LEU A 129 0.34 16.34 -10.22
N LEU A 130 1.46 16.73 -10.84
CA LEU A 130 1.85 18.13 -10.97
C LEU A 130 0.85 18.91 -11.83
N GLN A 131 0.40 18.31 -12.94
CA GLN A 131 -0.61 18.89 -13.82
C GLN A 131 -1.98 18.95 -13.15
N ASP A 132 -2.46 17.84 -12.58
CA ASP A 132 -3.81 17.74 -12.02
C ASP A 132 -4.00 18.61 -10.77
N GLU A 133 -3.01 18.63 -9.87
CA GLU A 133 -3.13 19.30 -8.57
C GLU A 133 -2.67 20.77 -8.59
N PHE A 134 -1.80 21.14 -9.52
CA PHE A 134 -1.16 22.47 -9.54
C PHE A 134 -1.28 23.21 -10.87
N ASP A 135 -1.80 22.57 -11.92
CA ASP A 135 -1.87 23.14 -13.28
C ASP A 135 -0.49 23.56 -13.80
N VAL A 136 0.51 22.71 -13.55
CA VAL A 136 1.91 22.93 -13.96
C VAL A 136 2.39 21.75 -14.78
N ASP A 137 2.75 22.02 -16.04
CA ASP A 137 3.49 21.05 -16.86
C ASP A 137 4.92 20.88 -16.32
N LEU A 138 5.33 19.62 -16.18
CA LEU A 138 6.68 19.25 -15.79
C LEU A 138 7.76 19.87 -16.71
N ALA A 139 7.49 20.01 -18.01
CA ALA A 139 8.40 20.61 -18.98
C ALA A 139 8.67 22.10 -18.72
N ASN A 140 7.79 22.79 -17.98
CA ASN A 140 7.98 24.19 -17.62
C ASN A 140 8.88 24.39 -16.39
N VAL A 141 9.07 23.34 -15.59
CA VAL A 141 9.85 23.40 -14.33
C VAL A 141 11.14 22.58 -14.39
N LEU A 142 11.23 21.63 -15.33
CA LEU A 142 12.44 20.87 -15.63
C LEU A 142 12.92 21.14 -17.05
N PRO A 143 14.22 21.37 -17.28
CA PRO A 143 14.74 21.49 -18.63
C PRO A 143 14.47 20.20 -19.43
N ASN A 144 13.98 20.33 -20.67
CA ASN A 144 13.66 19.19 -21.55
C ASN A 144 14.82 18.17 -21.71
N ARG A 145 16.07 18.62 -21.59
CA ARG A 145 17.27 17.76 -21.64
C ARG A 145 17.39 16.79 -20.46
N VAL A 146 16.73 17.07 -19.33
CA VAL A 146 16.84 16.28 -18.10
C VAL A 146 15.77 15.18 -18.08
N ILE A 147 14.60 15.43 -18.68
CA ILE A 147 13.44 14.51 -18.67
C ILE A 147 13.70 13.11 -19.27
N PRO A 148 14.50 12.92 -20.35
CA PRO A 148 14.78 11.57 -20.82
C PRO A 148 15.64 10.82 -19.79
N VAL A 149 15.04 9.79 -19.21
CA VAL A 149 15.74 8.77 -18.41
C VAL A 149 16.29 7.79 -19.44
N SER A 150 17.57 7.95 -19.76
CA SER A 150 18.19 7.28 -20.89
C SER A 150 18.53 5.83 -20.53
N ALA A 151 17.66 4.89 -20.91
CA ALA A 151 18.01 3.49 -21.11
C ALA A 151 17.03 2.88 -22.12
N ALA A 152 17.45 1.79 -22.78
CA ALA A 152 16.56 0.98 -23.60
C ALA A 152 15.42 0.48 -22.70
N PRO A 153 14.15 0.83 -22.98
CA PRO A 153 13.04 0.36 -22.16
C PRO A 153 13.01 -1.17 -22.16
N PRO A 154 12.81 -1.85 -21.01
CA PRO A 154 12.44 -3.25 -21.00
C PRO A 154 11.13 -3.40 -21.80
N ALA A 155 11.13 -4.33 -22.76
CA ALA A 155 9.97 -4.57 -23.61
C ALA A 155 8.80 -5.18 -22.84
N ASP A 156 9.11 -5.99 -21.82
CA ASP A 156 8.14 -6.72 -21.01
C ASP A 156 8.60 -6.79 -19.54
N LEU A 157 7.65 -6.59 -18.61
CA LEU A 157 7.89 -6.75 -17.18
C LEU A 157 8.21 -8.20 -16.82
N HIS A 158 7.57 -9.16 -17.49
CA HIS A 158 7.79 -10.59 -17.24
C HIS A 158 9.24 -10.97 -17.56
N GLU A 159 9.75 -10.50 -18.69
CA GLU A 159 11.14 -10.72 -19.11
C GLU A 159 12.13 -10.08 -18.12
N LEU A 160 11.87 -8.83 -17.69
CA LEU A 160 12.69 -8.16 -16.68
C LEU A 160 12.77 -8.97 -15.38
N VAL A 161 11.62 -9.44 -14.88
CA VAL A 161 11.57 -10.22 -13.64
C VAL A 161 12.33 -11.55 -13.78
N GLU A 162 12.19 -12.23 -14.92
CA GLU A 162 12.91 -13.47 -15.19
C GLU A 162 14.43 -13.26 -15.22
N GLN A 163 14.91 -12.22 -15.92
CA GLN A 163 16.34 -11.89 -15.98
C GLN A 163 16.91 -11.54 -14.61
N GLU A 164 16.16 -10.79 -13.80
CA GLU A 164 16.58 -10.47 -12.43
C GLU A 164 16.66 -11.71 -11.55
N LEU A 165 15.67 -12.59 -11.60
CA LEU A 165 15.66 -13.82 -10.82
C LEU A 165 16.74 -14.80 -11.28
N GLU A 166 17.07 -14.86 -12.56
CA GLU A 166 18.20 -15.64 -13.04
C GLU A 166 19.52 -15.12 -12.46
N THR A 167 19.66 -13.79 -12.39
CA THR A 167 20.83 -13.21 -11.73
C THR A 167 20.87 -13.55 -10.24
N VAL A 168 19.74 -13.51 -9.54
CA VAL A 168 19.66 -13.96 -8.13
C VAL A 168 20.01 -15.45 -7.99
N ARG A 169 19.53 -16.32 -8.89
CA ARG A 169 19.92 -17.74 -8.91
C ARG A 169 21.43 -17.92 -9.06
N SER A 170 22.07 -17.13 -9.93
CA SER A 170 23.52 -17.16 -10.11
C SER A 170 24.30 -16.80 -8.84
N LEU A 171 23.78 -15.88 -8.03
CA LEU A 171 24.34 -15.48 -6.73
C LEU A 171 24.15 -16.55 -5.65
N LEU A 172 23.02 -17.28 -5.72
CA LEU A 172 22.67 -18.38 -4.82
C LEU A 172 23.36 -19.71 -5.17
N ALA A 173 24.07 -19.78 -6.30
CA ALA A 173 24.76 -20.98 -6.74
C ALA A 173 25.76 -21.51 -5.70
N LYS A 174 25.88 -22.84 -5.62
CA LYS A 174 26.74 -23.51 -4.64
C LYS A 174 28.18 -23.01 -4.77
N GLY A 175 28.77 -22.62 -3.64
CA GLY A 175 30.16 -22.16 -3.57
C GLY A 175 30.38 -20.67 -3.80
N LYS A 176 29.36 -19.88 -4.21
CA LYS A 176 29.50 -18.43 -4.38
C LYS A 176 29.58 -17.65 -3.07
N ARG A 177 28.87 -18.10 -2.02
CA ARG A 177 28.75 -17.42 -0.72
C ARG A 177 28.24 -15.96 -0.83
N ARG A 178 27.41 -15.65 -1.83
CA ARG A 178 26.84 -14.31 -2.11
C ARG A 178 25.36 -14.18 -1.71
N THR A 179 24.95 -14.86 -0.65
CA THR A 179 23.55 -14.84 -0.18
C THR A 179 23.09 -13.44 0.22
N ALA A 180 23.96 -12.62 0.84
CA ALA A 180 23.58 -11.26 1.23
C ALA A 180 23.28 -10.37 0.02
N GLU A 181 24.04 -10.53 -1.07
CA GLU A 181 23.82 -9.81 -2.33
C GLU A 181 22.56 -10.30 -3.04
N ALA A 182 22.31 -11.62 -3.01
CA ALA A 182 21.06 -12.20 -3.51
C ALA A 182 19.85 -11.62 -2.76
N ALA A 183 19.93 -11.51 -1.43
CA ALA A 183 18.91 -10.90 -0.60
C ALA A 183 18.71 -9.40 -0.94
N ALA A 184 19.79 -8.63 -1.08
CA ALA A 184 19.74 -7.21 -1.44
C ALA A 184 19.09 -6.98 -2.81
N ARG A 185 19.31 -7.89 -3.77
CA ARG A 185 18.73 -7.82 -5.12
C ARG A 185 17.29 -8.32 -5.19
N LEU A 186 16.88 -9.20 -4.28
CA LEU A 186 15.52 -9.72 -4.20
C LEU A 186 14.55 -8.78 -3.49
N ARG A 187 15.06 -7.92 -2.58
CA ARG A 187 14.25 -6.95 -1.82
C ARG A 187 13.40 -6.02 -2.70
N PRO A 188 13.95 -5.33 -3.72
CA PRO A 188 13.15 -4.49 -4.62
C PRO A 188 11.99 -5.22 -5.29
N LEU A 189 12.24 -6.44 -5.78
CA LEU A 189 11.21 -7.27 -6.41
C LEU A 189 10.11 -7.63 -5.41
N LEU A 190 10.48 -8.02 -4.19
CA LEU A 190 9.53 -8.31 -3.12
C LEU A 190 8.78 -7.06 -2.66
N SER A 191 9.40 -5.88 -2.73
CA SER A 191 8.77 -4.61 -2.43
C SER A 191 7.68 -4.28 -3.43
N LEU A 192 7.99 -4.39 -4.73
CA LEU A 192 7.02 -4.19 -5.79
C LEU A 192 5.90 -5.23 -5.75
N ASP A 193 6.24 -6.51 -5.54
CA ASP A 193 5.28 -7.62 -5.37
C ASP A 193 4.30 -7.39 -4.21
N GLY A 194 4.84 -7.09 -3.03
CA GLY A 194 4.05 -6.81 -1.84
C GLY A 194 3.16 -5.59 -2.03
N SER A 195 3.66 -4.55 -2.68
CA SER A 195 2.88 -3.34 -2.94
C SER A 195 1.68 -3.60 -3.86
N ALA A 196 1.84 -4.46 -4.88
CA ALA A 196 0.76 -4.85 -5.79
C ALA A 196 -0.34 -5.66 -5.07
N THR A 197 0.04 -6.43 -4.03
CA THR A 197 -0.90 -7.17 -3.17
C THR A 197 -1.45 -6.33 -2.01
N GLY A 198 -1.07 -5.05 -1.92
CA GLY A 198 -1.56 -4.09 -0.93
C GLY A 198 -0.79 -4.04 0.39
N ARG A 199 0.40 -4.65 0.46
CA ARG A 199 1.31 -4.57 1.62
C ARG A 199 1.99 -3.21 1.66
N SER A 200 1.91 -2.53 2.81
CA SER A 200 2.58 -1.25 3.06
C SER A 200 4.00 -1.39 3.62
N ASP A 201 4.28 -2.50 4.29
CA ASP A 201 5.53 -2.74 5.00
C ASP A 201 6.62 -3.33 4.11
N ARG A 202 7.87 -3.02 4.46
CA ARG A 202 9.06 -3.56 3.78
C ARG A 202 9.09 -5.10 3.84
N PRO A 203 9.68 -5.77 2.85
CA PRO A 203 9.95 -7.20 2.92
C PRO A 203 10.72 -7.57 4.19
N THR A 204 10.24 -8.58 4.90
CA THR A 204 10.91 -9.15 6.07
C THR A 204 12.00 -10.13 5.66
N ASP A 205 13.02 -10.33 6.52
CA ASP A 205 14.07 -11.32 6.25
C ASP A 205 13.50 -12.74 6.07
N ALA A 206 12.40 -13.07 6.76
CA ALA A 206 11.72 -14.35 6.61
C ALA A 206 11.10 -14.53 5.22
N GLU A 207 10.53 -13.47 4.63
CA GLU A 207 10.02 -13.48 3.26
C GLU A 207 11.16 -13.60 2.25
N VAL A 208 12.24 -12.84 2.43
CA VAL A 208 13.45 -12.93 1.59
C VAL A 208 14.01 -14.36 1.63
N GLN A 209 14.18 -14.95 2.81
CA GLN A 209 14.64 -16.33 2.97
C GLN A 209 13.68 -17.36 2.37
N ARG A 210 12.36 -17.11 2.38
CA ARG A 210 11.38 -17.99 1.72
C ARG A 210 11.56 -17.94 0.20
N ALA A 211 11.68 -16.74 -0.36
CA ALA A 211 11.89 -16.56 -1.79
C ALA A 211 13.24 -17.13 -2.25
N GLU A 212 14.32 -16.96 -1.48
CA GLU A 212 15.61 -17.62 -1.77
C GLU A 212 15.49 -19.15 -1.78
N ARG A 213 14.75 -19.74 -0.83
CA ARG A 213 14.53 -21.19 -0.79
C ARG A 213 13.73 -21.67 -2.00
N ALA A 214 12.70 -20.93 -2.41
CA ALA A 214 11.93 -21.23 -3.61
C ALA A 214 12.79 -21.15 -4.88
N LEU A 215 13.68 -20.16 -4.98
CA LEU A 215 14.64 -20.05 -6.08
C LEU A 215 15.62 -21.24 -6.10
N ARG A 216 16.19 -21.63 -4.96
CA ARG A 216 17.05 -22.83 -4.89
C ARG A 216 16.30 -24.11 -5.29
N GLY A 217 14.99 -24.15 -5.05
CA GLY A 217 14.10 -25.25 -5.43
C GLY A 217 13.57 -25.21 -6.86
N ASN A 218 14.03 -24.27 -7.71
CA ASN A 218 13.55 -24.10 -9.09
C ASN A 218 12.03 -23.89 -9.22
N ALA A 219 11.42 -23.24 -8.23
CA ALA A 219 10.03 -22.83 -8.33
C ALA A 219 9.84 -21.83 -9.50
N PRO A 220 8.68 -21.86 -10.19
CA PRO A 220 8.32 -20.86 -11.19
C PRO A 220 8.21 -19.48 -10.51
N TRP A 221 8.65 -18.43 -11.20
CA TRP A 221 8.75 -17.12 -10.56
C TRP A 221 7.38 -16.54 -10.16
N GLN A 222 6.31 -16.89 -10.87
CA GLN A 222 4.95 -16.47 -10.55
C GLN A 222 4.48 -17.00 -9.19
N ALA A 223 5.06 -18.12 -8.71
CA ALA A 223 4.80 -18.63 -7.37
C ALA A 223 5.64 -17.91 -6.29
N ILE A 224 6.75 -17.25 -6.69
CA ILE A 224 7.65 -16.51 -5.80
C ILE A 224 7.18 -15.06 -5.66
N LEU A 225 6.72 -14.46 -6.77
CA LEU A 225 6.30 -13.06 -6.89
C LEU A 225 4.91 -13.00 -7.55
N PRO A 226 3.84 -13.46 -6.86
CA PRO A 226 2.49 -13.54 -7.42
C PRO A 226 1.85 -12.18 -7.69
N GLY A 227 2.21 -11.15 -6.92
CA GLY A 227 1.77 -9.77 -7.16
C GLY A 227 2.36 -9.20 -8.44
N LEU A 228 3.65 -9.43 -8.71
CA LEU A 228 4.27 -9.01 -9.98
C LEU A 228 3.67 -9.70 -11.20
N ALA A 229 3.23 -10.96 -11.05
CA ALA A 229 2.55 -11.67 -12.14
C ALA A 229 1.22 -11.01 -12.55
N THR A 230 0.65 -10.15 -11.69
CA THR A 230 -0.54 -9.35 -12.03
C THR A 230 -0.20 -8.01 -12.65
N LEU A 231 1.06 -7.58 -12.66
CA LEU A 231 1.45 -6.28 -13.18
C LEU A 231 1.82 -6.34 -14.66
N GLN A 232 1.51 -5.27 -15.37
CA GLN A 232 1.91 -5.08 -16.77
C GLN A 232 2.44 -3.66 -16.98
N ILE A 233 3.43 -3.53 -17.87
CA ILE A 233 3.88 -2.23 -18.38
C ILE A 233 2.89 -1.80 -19.45
N GLY A 234 2.24 -0.65 -19.25
CA GLY A 234 1.37 -0.03 -20.23
C GLY A 234 1.84 1.39 -20.58
N THR A 235 1.36 1.89 -21.71
CA THR A 235 1.45 3.33 -22.02
C THR A 235 0.34 4.10 -21.31
N ALA A 236 0.65 5.34 -20.91
CA ALA A 236 -0.28 6.22 -20.22
C ALA A 236 -1.52 6.57 -21.07
N ALA A 237 -1.35 6.74 -22.39
CA ALA A 237 -2.44 6.98 -23.34
C ALA A 237 -2.30 6.12 -24.62
N PRO A 238 -3.43 5.66 -25.21
CA PRO A 238 -3.42 5.08 -26.56
C PRO A 238 -2.93 6.12 -27.57
N GLY A 239 -1.76 5.89 -28.18
CA GLY A 239 -1.11 6.88 -29.06
C GLY A 239 -0.35 7.99 -28.34
N GLY A 240 -0.21 7.92 -27.02
CA GLY A 240 0.70 8.78 -26.25
C GLY A 240 2.16 8.46 -26.54
N ASP A 241 3.06 9.36 -26.14
CA ASP A 241 4.50 9.17 -26.31
C ASP A 241 4.92 7.82 -25.71
N ALA A 242 5.63 6.99 -26.47
CA ALA A 242 6.09 5.64 -26.08
C ALA A 242 6.99 5.65 -24.82
N GLN A 243 7.30 6.85 -24.37
CA GLN A 243 8.09 7.20 -23.22
C GLN A 243 7.31 7.18 -21.89
N GLU A 244 5.98 7.29 -21.86
CA GLU A 244 5.21 7.31 -20.61
C GLU A 244 4.81 5.90 -20.17
N VAL A 245 5.35 5.46 -19.03
CA VAL A 245 5.18 4.09 -18.50
C VAL A 245 4.25 4.13 -17.30
N VAL A 246 3.25 3.24 -17.30
CA VAL A 246 2.36 3.02 -16.16
C VAL A 246 2.36 1.54 -15.81
N LEU A 247 2.44 1.23 -14.51
CA LEU A 247 2.18 -0.11 -14.01
C LEU A 247 0.68 -0.32 -13.87
N LYS A 248 0.13 -1.28 -14.61
CA LYS A 248 -1.29 -1.64 -14.54
C LYS A 248 -1.43 -2.97 -13.84
N ILE A 249 -2.37 -3.06 -12.90
CA ILE A 249 -2.78 -4.34 -12.32
C ILE A 249 -3.76 -4.98 -13.31
N GLY A 250 -3.30 -6.02 -14.00
CA GLY A 250 -4.07 -6.84 -14.92
C GLY A 250 -5.26 -7.47 -14.22
N LYS A 251 -6.46 -7.20 -14.73
CA LYS A 251 -7.68 -7.94 -14.40
C LYS A 251 -7.82 -9.11 -15.36
N ASP A 252 -6.92 -10.08 -15.28
CA ASP A 252 -7.03 -11.24 -16.15
C ASP A 252 -8.24 -12.10 -15.75
N LYS A 253 -9.03 -12.55 -16.74
CA LYS A 253 -10.16 -13.47 -16.53
C LYS A 253 -9.73 -14.85 -16.02
N GLY A 254 -8.42 -15.12 -16.00
CA GLY A 254 -7.79 -16.30 -15.42
C GLY A 254 -6.99 -16.03 -14.12
N ALA A 255 -7.01 -14.81 -13.60
CA ALA A 255 -6.38 -14.52 -12.30
C ALA A 255 -7.16 -15.24 -11.19
N ILE A 256 -6.45 -16.09 -10.44
CA ILE A 256 -7.02 -16.78 -9.28
C ILE A 256 -7.55 -15.70 -8.34
N PRO A 257 -8.88 -15.67 -8.05
CA PRO A 257 -9.45 -14.60 -7.26
C PRO A 257 -8.81 -14.60 -5.88
N VAL A 258 -8.18 -13.48 -5.54
CA VAL A 258 -7.59 -13.25 -4.21
C VAL A 258 -8.73 -13.16 -3.20
N ARG A 259 -9.06 -14.30 -2.60
CA ARG A 259 -9.98 -14.41 -1.45
C ARG A 259 -9.18 -14.62 -0.18
N ARG A 260 -9.73 -14.15 0.95
CA ARG A 260 -9.16 -14.49 2.26
C ARG A 260 -9.30 -15.99 2.51
N ALA A 261 -8.25 -16.61 3.02
CA ALA A 261 -8.29 -17.97 3.54
C ALA A 261 -9.28 -18.04 4.72
N ALA A 262 -10.14 -19.06 4.74
CA ALA A 262 -10.88 -19.37 5.96
C ALA A 262 -9.90 -19.91 7.03
N SER A 263 -10.29 -19.85 8.31
CA SER A 263 -9.46 -20.41 9.40
C SER A 263 -9.19 -21.90 9.13
N GLY A 264 -7.94 -22.25 8.83
CA GLY A 264 -7.51 -23.61 8.46
C GLY A 264 -7.07 -23.82 7.01
N GLU A 265 -7.26 -22.85 6.11
CA GLU A 265 -6.80 -22.90 4.70
C GLU A 265 -5.42 -22.23 4.49
N GLU A 266 -4.56 -22.21 5.52
CA GLU A 266 -3.26 -21.52 5.45
C GLU A 266 -2.29 -22.13 4.42
N ALA A 267 -2.50 -23.40 4.04
CA ALA A 267 -1.65 -24.11 3.08
C ALA A 267 -2.10 -23.99 1.61
N GLU A 268 -3.37 -23.65 1.34
CA GLU A 268 -3.94 -23.57 -0.02
C GLU A 268 -4.14 -22.13 -0.51
N ALA A 269 -3.91 -21.13 0.35
CA ALA A 269 -4.07 -19.73 0.00
C ALA A 269 -2.85 -19.18 -0.75
N LEU A 270 -3.02 -18.90 -2.05
CA LEU A 270 -1.95 -18.48 -2.97
C LEU A 270 -1.52 -17.00 -2.84
N ALA A 271 -2.27 -16.17 -2.10
CA ALA A 271 -1.90 -14.78 -1.82
C ALA A 271 -2.49 -14.28 -0.51
N HIS A 272 -1.64 -13.74 0.36
CA HIS A 272 -2.06 -13.11 1.62
C HIS A 272 -2.17 -11.60 1.43
N ARG A 273 -3.39 -11.05 1.50
CA ARG A 273 -3.60 -9.62 1.79
C ARG A 273 -3.51 -9.43 3.30
N GLY A 274 -2.30 -9.19 3.80
CA GLY A 274 -2.05 -8.92 5.22
C GLY A 274 -2.50 -7.52 5.61
N VAL A 275 -3.81 -7.28 5.76
CA VAL A 275 -4.26 -6.11 6.52
C VAL A 275 -4.10 -6.45 7.99
N SER A 276 -3.36 -5.63 8.74
CA SER A 276 -3.24 -5.81 10.19
C SER A 276 -4.65 -5.87 10.80
N PRO A 277 -4.97 -6.88 11.65
CA PRO A 277 -6.28 -6.96 12.29
C PRO A 277 -6.67 -5.70 13.08
N PHE A 278 -5.68 -4.91 13.52
CA PHE A 278 -5.91 -3.64 14.21
C PHE A 278 -6.40 -2.52 13.30
N GLU A 279 -5.95 -2.50 12.05
CA GLU A 279 -6.37 -1.51 11.04
C GLU A 279 -7.74 -1.88 10.50
N GLU A 280 -7.94 -3.16 10.19
CA GLU A 280 -9.18 -3.65 9.63
C GLU A 280 -10.34 -3.61 10.62
N TYR A 281 -10.12 -4.05 11.86
CA TYR A 281 -11.14 -4.11 12.91
C TYR A 281 -11.00 -2.96 13.90
N SER A 282 -10.60 -1.78 13.42
CA SER A 282 -10.26 -0.62 14.25
C SER A 282 -11.41 -0.06 15.12
N VAL A 283 -12.67 -0.44 14.86
CA VAL A 283 -13.83 0.09 15.58
C VAL A 283 -14.08 -0.68 16.87
N LYS A 284 -13.96 -0.03 18.03
CA LYS A 284 -14.34 -0.64 19.32
C LYS A 284 -15.86 -0.82 19.38
N LEU A 285 -16.34 -1.92 19.98
CA LEU A 285 -17.78 -2.15 20.14
C LEU A 285 -18.49 -1.01 20.89
N SER A 286 -17.80 -0.36 21.83
CA SER A 286 -18.34 0.79 22.58
C SER A 286 -18.55 2.03 21.70
N SER A 287 -17.70 2.23 20.70
CA SER A 287 -17.75 3.38 19.78
C SER A 287 -18.61 3.13 18.54
N PHE A 288 -19.14 1.91 18.38
CA PHE A 288 -19.90 1.51 17.20
C PHE A 288 -21.19 2.33 17.05
N GLY A 289 -21.95 2.49 18.14
CA GLY A 289 -23.16 3.33 18.14
C GLY A 289 -22.86 4.80 17.83
N GLU A 290 -21.84 5.36 18.47
CA GLU A 290 -21.42 6.75 18.26
C GLU A 290 -21.06 7.04 16.80
N LYS A 291 -20.37 6.11 16.12
CA LYS A 291 -20.03 6.22 14.69
C LYS A 291 -21.24 6.13 13.74
N LEU A 292 -22.38 5.66 14.24
CA LEU A 292 -23.65 5.59 13.52
C LEU A 292 -24.63 6.70 13.95
N GLY A 293 -24.22 7.61 14.84
CA GLY A 293 -25.08 8.67 15.37
C GLY A 293 -26.06 8.19 16.46
N LEU A 294 -25.81 7.02 17.06
CA LEU A 294 -26.66 6.39 18.08
C LEU A 294 -25.99 6.40 19.46
N SER A 295 -26.77 6.15 20.50
CA SER A 295 -26.23 5.92 21.84
C SER A 295 -25.44 4.61 21.91
N ARG A 296 -24.55 4.52 22.89
CA ARG A 296 -23.76 3.32 23.16
C ARG A 296 -24.63 2.07 23.39
N HIS A 297 -25.80 2.24 24.01
CA HIS A 297 -26.72 1.14 24.29
C HIS A 297 -27.42 0.63 23.03
N GLU A 298 -27.85 1.53 22.15
CA GLU A 298 -28.41 1.19 20.83
C GLU A 298 -27.37 0.50 19.95
N GLY A 299 -26.12 0.97 19.97
CA GLY A 299 -25.02 0.33 19.26
C GLY A 299 -24.80 -1.13 19.67
N TYR A 300 -24.87 -1.45 20.97
CA TYR A 300 -24.77 -2.84 21.42
C TYR A 300 -25.98 -3.69 21.03
N ALA A 301 -27.18 -3.11 21.01
CA ALA A 301 -28.39 -3.81 20.58
C ALA A 301 -28.29 -4.19 19.10
N LEU A 302 -27.84 -3.27 18.24
CA LEU A 302 -27.62 -3.54 16.81
C LEU A 302 -26.56 -4.61 16.56
N ILE A 303 -25.46 -4.63 17.33
CA ILE A 303 -24.43 -5.67 17.19
C ILE A 303 -25.01 -7.08 17.44
N GLU A 304 -25.92 -7.21 18.40
CA GLU A 304 -26.55 -8.49 18.73
C GLU A 304 -27.63 -8.87 17.71
N THR A 305 -28.52 -7.94 17.33
CA THR A 305 -29.61 -8.18 16.38
C THR A 305 -29.12 -8.51 14.99
N LEU A 306 -28.07 -7.83 14.51
CA LEU A 306 -27.44 -8.10 13.21
C LEU A 306 -26.45 -9.27 13.28
N ALA A 307 -26.33 -9.94 14.44
CA ALA A 307 -25.42 -11.05 14.67
C ALA A 307 -23.96 -10.78 14.21
N LEU A 308 -23.49 -9.53 14.33
CA LEU A 308 -22.21 -9.09 13.75
C LEU A 308 -20.99 -9.86 14.32
N LYS A 309 -21.12 -10.44 15.52
CA LYS A 309 -20.07 -11.27 16.12
C LYS A 309 -19.93 -12.66 15.49
N GLY A 310 -20.93 -13.10 14.72
CA GLY A 310 -20.89 -14.35 13.96
C GLY A 310 -20.43 -14.16 12.51
N ASP A 311 -20.21 -12.92 12.06
CA ASP A 311 -19.60 -12.63 10.75
C ASP A 311 -18.12 -12.29 10.94
N ASP A 312 -17.26 -13.22 10.52
CA ASP A 312 -15.79 -13.08 10.56
C ASP A 312 -15.28 -11.87 9.76
N ARG A 313 -16.09 -11.32 8.84
CA ARG A 313 -15.78 -10.08 8.09
C ARG A 313 -16.21 -8.83 8.83
N ALA A 314 -17.08 -8.93 9.83
CA ALA A 314 -17.61 -7.81 10.60
C ALA A 314 -16.95 -7.69 11.97
N TYR A 315 -16.53 -8.79 12.58
CA TYR A 315 -16.00 -8.84 13.94
C TYR A 315 -14.73 -9.69 14.05
N PHE A 316 -13.77 -9.21 14.85
CA PHE A 316 -12.56 -9.95 15.18
C PHE A 316 -12.32 -9.94 16.68
N VAL A 317 -11.83 -11.05 17.22
CA VAL A 317 -11.44 -11.18 18.63
C VAL A 317 -10.15 -11.99 18.79
N LYS A 318 -9.18 -11.40 19.47
CA LYS A 318 -7.94 -12.07 19.92
C LYS A 318 -8.05 -12.42 21.39
N ARG A 319 -7.81 -13.68 21.75
CA ARG A 319 -7.88 -14.18 23.13
C ARG A 319 -6.51 -14.63 23.65
N THR A 320 -6.32 -14.61 24.96
CA THR A 320 -5.20 -15.26 25.65
C THR A 320 -5.42 -16.78 25.70
N ALA A 321 -4.37 -17.54 26.01
CA ALA A 321 -4.46 -18.99 26.23
C ALA A 321 -5.50 -19.37 27.32
N ASN A 322 -5.75 -18.47 28.26
CA ASN A 322 -6.72 -18.64 29.34
C ASN A 322 -8.13 -18.11 28.98
N GLY A 323 -8.40 -17.80 27.71
CA GLY A 323 -9.71 -17.36 27.20
C GLY A 323 -10.05 -15.88 27.39
N GLY A 324 -9.17 -15.09 28.02
CA GLY A 324 -9.34 -13.65 28.23
C GLY A 324 -9.22 -12.87 26.92
N VAL A 325 -10.04 -11.83 26.72
CA VAL A 325 -10.01 -11.04 25.48
C VAL A 325 -8.88 -10.02 25.53
N ILE A 326 -7.90 -10.15 24.62
CA ILE A 326 -6.78 -9.21 24.44
C ILE A 326 -7.23 -8.03 23.57
N TYR A 327 -7.91 -8.35 22.47
CA TYR A 327 -8.38 -7.36 21.51
C TYR A 327 -9.71 -7.81 20.92
N GLN A 328 -10.62 -6.87 20.70
CA GLN A 328 -11.82 -7.11 19.91
C GLN A 328 -12.23 -5.83 19.20
N GLY A 329 -12.70 -6.00 17.97
CA GLY A 329 -12.95 -4.89 17.08
C GLY A 329 -13.96 -5.23 16.01
N LEU A 330 -14.56 -4.20 15.43
CA LEU A 330 -15.51 -4.24 14.33
C LEU A 330 -14.89 -3.59 13.11
N SER A 331 -15.21 -4.11 11.93
CA SER A 331 -14.67 -3.62 10.66
C SER A 331 -15.53 -2.51 10.03
N ALA A 332 -15.04 -1.92 8.94
CA ALA A 332 -15.83 -1.00 8.12
C ALA A 332 -17.12 -1.66 7.57
N ARG A 333 -17.10 -2.97 7.31
CA ARG A 333 -18.29 -3.74 6.89
C ARG A 333 -19.37 -3.76 7.97
N ALA A 334 -18.99 -3.85 9.25
CA ALA A 334 -19.94 -3.78 10.35
C ALA A 334 -20.67 -2.42 10.37
N LEU A 335 -19.96 -1.33 10.07
CA LEU A 335 -20.57 0.01 9.98
C LEU A 335 -21.50 0.12 8.76
N GLU A 336 -21.13 -0.48 7.63
CA GLU A 336 -21.98 -0.52 6.44
C GLU A 336 -23.28 -1.28 6.69
N LEU A 337 -23.19 -2.47 7.32
CA LEU A 337 -24.36 -3.26 7.73
C LEU A 337 -25.24 -2.48 8.72
N GLY A 338 -24.62 -1.79 9.68
CA GLY A 338 -25.34 -0.92 10.61
C GLY A 338 -26.06 0.24 9.91
N ARG A 339 -25.43 0.90 8.93
CA ARG A 339 -26.07 1.97 8.14
C ARG A 339 -27.22 1.46 7.27
N LYS A 340 -27.05 0.32 6.61
CA LYS A 340 -28.11 -0.32 5.81
C LYS A 340 -29.30 -0.70 6.67
N ALA A 341 -29.04 -1.27 7.85
CA ALA A 341 -30.07 -1.60 8.82
C ALA A 341 -30.88 -0.37 9.31
N LEU A 342 -30.23 0.80 9.42
CA LEU A 342 -30.90 2.06 9.80
C LEU A 342 -31.71 2.69 8.67
N GLN A 343 -31.46 2.31 7.43
CA GLN A 343 -32.19 2.78 6.24
C GLN A 343 -33.39 1.89 5.92
N ASP A 344 -33.49 0.71 6.53
CA ASP A 344 -34.59 -0.23 6.31
C ASP A 344 -35.84 0.21 7.11
N PRO A 345 -36.97 0.51 6.45
CA PRO A 345 -38.21 0.92 7.12
C PRO A 345 -38.79 -0.14 8.07
N SER A 346 -38.35 -1.39 7.96
CA SER A 346 -38.81 -2.49 8.81
C SER A 346 -38.09 -2.60 10.16
N MET A 347 -37.01 -1.84 10.38
CA MET A 347 -36.19 -1.88 11.59
C MET A 347 -36.61 -0.79 12.60
N ASP A 348 -37.39 -1.18 13.60
CA ASP A 348 -37.71 -0.32 14.74
C ASP A 348 -36.65 -0.41 15.84
N LEU A 349 -35.87 0.67 15.98
CA LEU A 349 -34.82 0.82 16.99
C LEU A 349 -35.33 0.69 18.43
N GLN A 350 -36.55 1.16 18.73
CA GLN A 350 -37.08 1.11 20.09
C GLN A 350 -37.37 -0.34 20.51
N THR A 351 -37.98 -1.13 19.62
CA THR A 351 -38.24 -2.55 19.85
C THR A 351 -36.94 -3.36 20.03
N ILE A 352 -35.90 -3.08 19.22
CA ILE A 352 -34.60 -3.75 19.30
C ILE A 352 -33.92 -3.50 20.65
N VAL A 353 -33.94 -2.26 21.14
CA VAL A 353 -33.35 -1.90 22.43
C VAL A 353 -34.09 -2.58 23.58
N GLN A 354 -35.43 -2.65 23.53
CA GLN A 354 -36.24 -3.32 24.56
C GLN A 354 -35.94 -4.83 24.62
N GLN A 355 -35.86 -5.51 23.46
CA GLN A 355 -35.49 -6.92 23.39
C GLN A 355 -34.08 -7.18 23.94
N TYR A 356 -33.12 -6.31 23.61
CA TYR A 356 -31.76 -6.39 24.13
C TYR A 356 -31.71 -6.22 25.66
N GLN A 357 -32.46 -5.28 26.21
CA GLN A 357 -32.54 -5.05 27.66
C GLN A 357 -33.18 -6.25 28.40
N GLN A 358 -34.26 -6.84 27.85
CA GLN A 358 -34.91 -8.03 28.40
C GLN A 358 -34.00 -9.27 28.36
N ALA A 359 -33.24 -9.47 27.29
CA ALA A 359 -32.27 -10.56 27.21
C ALA A 359 -31.14 -10.42 28.25
N ARG A 360 -30.72 -9.18 28.54
CA ARG A 360 -29.68 -8.89 29.52
C ARG A 360 -30.16 -9.03 30.97
N SER A 361 -31.40 -8.66 31.27
CA SER A 361 -31.98 -8.83 32.61
C SER A 361 -32.16 -10.31 32.96
N ARG A 362 -32.59 -11.15 32.00
CA ARG A 362 -32.67 -12.61 32.14
C ARG A 362 -31.31 -13.26 32.42
N LYS A 363 -30.25 -12.86 31.70
CA LYS A 363 -28.87 -13.35 31.96
C LYS A 363 -28.29 -12.89 33.31
N LYS A 364 -28.68 -11.72 33.83
CA LYS A 364 -28.29 -11.27 35.18
C LYS A 364 -28.98 -12.06 36.29
N GLY A 365 -30.21 -12.54 36.05
CA GLY A 365 -30.94 -13.40 36.98
C GLY A 365 -30.34 -14.80 37.13
N SER A 366 -29.79 -15.39 36.06
CA SER A 366 -29.19 -16.74 36.10
C SER A 366 -27.78 -16.80 36.68
N ARG A 367 -27.08 -15.66 36.77
CA ARG A 367 -25.71 -15.55 37.32
C ARG A 367 -25.68 -15.27 38.83
N LYS A 368 -26.85 -15.05 39.44
CA LYS A 368 -27.05 -14.80 40.88
C LYS A 368 -27.59 -16.02 41.63
N ARG A 369 -27.71 -17.18 40.96
CA ARG A 369 -28.02 -18.47 41.57
C ARG A 369 -26.76 -19.29 41.73
#